data_AF-A0A659UI87-F1
#
_entry.id   AF-A0A659UI87-F1
#
_cell.length_a   1.000
_cell.length_b   1.000
_cell.length_c   1.000
_cell.angle_alpha   90.00
_cell.angle_beta   90.00
_cell.angle_gamma   90.00
#
_symmetry.space_group_name_H-M   'P 1'
#
loop_
_entity.id
_entity.type
_entity.pdbx_description
1 polymer ?
#
loop_
_entity_poly.entity_id
_entity_poly.type
_entity_poly.pdbx_seq_one_letter_code
_entity_poly.pdbx_strand_id
1 'polypeptide(L)'
;ALNLWKDALQGLPGIAAIIIPDPTANPLDRLQIFVSPESRFTAAGLASTLAAGAPPIIVRNHEVERGHFFLDPCNLHPGEAEIVAERLRAVLTAKERPADAMKVAR
;
A
#
# COMPACT_ATOMS: atom_id res chain seq x y z
N ALA A 1 -8.17 3.58 10.84
CA ALA A 1 -7.55 3.19 9.55
C ALA A 1 -6.07 2.81 9.68
N LEU A 2 -5.18 3.73 10.07
CA LEU A 2 -3.72 3.50 10.01
C LEU A 2 -3.22 2.24 10.76
N ASN A 3 -3.62 2.07 12.03
CA ASN A 3 -3.23 0.88 12.80
C ASN A 3 -3.81 -0.41 12.19
N LEU A 4 -5.08 -0.39 11.76
CA LEU A 4 -5.72 -1.53 11.08
C LEU A 4 -4.91 -1.97 9.85
N TRP A 5 -4.52 -1.03 9.00
CA TRP A 5 -3.72 -1.32 7.81
C TRP A 5 -2.32 -1.80 8.16
N LYS A 6 -1.67 -1.17 9.13
CA LYS A 6 -0.36 -1.60 9.63
C LYS A 6 -0.42 -3.05 10.10
N ASP A 7 -1.43 -3.39 10.90
CA ASP A 7 -1.63 -4.73 11.45
C ASP A 7 -1.95 -5.77 10.37
N ALA A 8 -2.76 -5.40 9.37
CA ALA A 8 -3.04 -6.26 8.22
C ALA A 8 -1.77 -6.64 7.43
N LEU A 9 -0.75 -5.77 7.41
CA LEU A 9 0.50 -5.99 6.70
C LEU A 9 1.59 -6.70 7.52
N GLN A 10 1.39 -6.88 8.83
CA GLN A 10 2.39 -7.50 9.70
C GLN A 10 2.72 -8.94 9.26
N GLY A 11 4.01 -9.25 9.22
CA GLY A 11 4.53 -10.59 8.89
C GLY A 11 4.52 -10.94 7.41
N LEU A 12 4.11 -10.03 6.52
CA LEU A 12 4.17 -10.28 5.08
C LEU A 12 5.61 -10.13 4.55
N PRO A 13 6.14 -11.12 3.81
CA PRO A 13 7.49 -11.04 3.26
C PRO A 13 7.68 -9.82 2.37
N GLY A 14 8.76 -9.08 2.63
CA GLY A 14 9.15 -7.91 1.84
C GLY A 14 8.24 -6.70 1.97
N ILE A 15 7.43 -6.62 3.04
CA ILE A 15 6.57 -5.48 3.33
C ILE A 15 6.89 -4.95 4.72
N ALA A 16 7.15 -3.65 4.80
CA ALA A 16 7.25 -2.92 6.07
C ALA A 16 6.30 -1.73 6.06
N ALA A 17 5.58 -1.52 7.15
CA ALA A 17 4.59 -0.45 7.28
C ALA A 17 4.84 0.38 8.54
N ILE A 18 5.03 1.68 8.37
CA ILE A 18 5.28 2.63 9.47
C ILE A 18 4.31 3.81 9.38
N ILE A 19 3.85 4.28 10.53
CA ILE A 19 3.03 5.50 10.62
C ILE A 19 3.99 6.68 10.73
N ILE A 20 3.84 7.66 9.84
CA ILE A 20 4.63 8.89 9.84
C ILE A 20 3.71 10.10 9.97
N PRO A 21 4.13 11.14 10.71
CA PRO A 21 3.43 12.42 10.69
C PRO A 21 3.64 13.13 9.34
N ASP A 22 2.71 13.99 8.95
CA ASP A 22 2.92 14.84 7.78
C ASP A 22 4.05 15.84 8.05
N PRO A 23 5.04 15.97 7.13
CA PRO A 23 6.22 16.81 7.33
C PRO A 23 5.90 18.32 7.33
N THR A 24 4.69 18.72 6.92
CA THR A 24 4.25 20.13 6.83
C THR A 24 3.40 20.56 8.02
N ALA A 25 3.38 19.77 9.11
CA ALA A 25 2.57 20.01 10.31
C ALA A 25 1.04 20.02 10.05
N ASN A 26 0.62 19.46 8.91
CA ASN A 26 -0.77 19.05 8.72
C ASN A 26 -1.09 17.96 9.75
N PRO A 27 -2.20 18.00 10.51
CA PRO A 27 -2.56 16.98 11.50
C PRO A 27 -3.01 15.65 10.86
N LEU A 28 -2.32 15.19 9.81
CA LEU A 28 -2.64 13.97 9.08
C LEU A 28 -1.44 13.03 9.13
N ASP A 29 -1.55 11.99 9.94
CA ASP A 29 -0.63 10.86 9.89
C ASP A 29 -0.90 10.01 8.64
N ARG A 30 0.16 9.42 8.10
CA ARG A 30 0.11 8.54 6.93
C ARG A 30 0.72 7.19 7.25
N LEU A 31 0.27 6.15 6.56
CA LEU A 31 0.99 4.88 6.56
C LEU A 31 1.95 4.85 5.36
N GLN A 32 3.25 4.84 5.62
CA GLN A 32 4.26 4.57 4.62
C GLN A 32 4.47 3.06 4.51
N ILE A 33 4.38 2.53 3.28
CA ILE A 33 4.56 1.11 2.98
C ILE A 33 5.80 0.95 2.11
N PHE A 34 6.84 0.33 2.66
CA PHE A 34 8.02 -0.10 1.93
C PHE A 34 7.78 -1.47 1.30
N VAL A 35 8.21 -1.60 0.04
CA VAL A 35 8.02 -2.79 -0.78
C VAL A 35 9.38 -3.25 -1.30
N SER A 36 9.81 -4.42 -0.85
CA SER A 36 11.05 -5.05 -1.32
C SER A 36 10.74 -6.26 -2.23
N PRO A 37 11.72 -6.71 -3.04
CA PRO A 37 11.52 -7.79 -4.01
C PRO A 37 11.03 -9.12 -3.42
N GLU A 38 11.25 -9.38 -2.13
CA GLU A 38 10.75 -10.58 -1.41
C GLU A 38 9.21 -10.66 -1.41
N SER A 39 8.53 -9.52 -1.54
CA SER A 39 7.07 -9.46 -1.70
C SER A 39 6.59 -9.95 -3.09
N ARG A 40 7.52 -10.12 -4.03
CA ARG A 40 7.27 -10.33 -5.47
C ARG A 40 6.50 -9.16 -6.11
N PHE A 41 6.68 -7.97 -5.55
CA PHE A 41 6.23 -6.70 -6.11
C PHE A 41 7.37 -5.67 -6.06
N THR A 42 7.30 -4.69 -6.95
CA THR A 42 7.86 -3.34 -6.71
C THR A 42 6.78 -2.43 -6.12
N ALA A 43 7.16 -1.30 -5.52
CA ALA A 43 6.18 -0.32 -5.06
C ALA A 43 5.26 0.18 -6.21
N ALA A 44 5.82 0.38 -7.41
CA ALA A 44 5.05 0.78 -8.60
C ALA A 44 4.09 -0.32 -9.08
N GLY A 45 4.54 -1.58 -9.08
CA GLY A 45 3.70 -2.72 -9.45
C GLY A 45 2.58 -2.99 -8.45
N LEU A 46 2.87 -2.88 -7.14
CA LEU A 46 1.85 -3.00 -6.10
C LEU A 46 0.80 -1.88 -6.20
N ALA A 47 1.23 -0.63 -6.35
CA ALA A 47 0.32 0.50 -6.54
C ALA A 47 -0.58 0.31 -7.77
N SER A 48 -0.03 -0.17 -8.88
CA SER A 48 -0.80 -0.50 -10.09
C SER A 48 -1.81 -1.62 -9.87
N THR A 49 -1.39 -2.68 -9.18
CA THR A 49 -2.24 -3.84 -8.90
C THR A 49 -3.42 -3.46 -8.01
N LEU A 50 -3.19 -2.60 -7.02
CA LEU A 50 -4.23 -2.05 -6.15
C LEU A 50 -5.20 -1.17 -6.94
N ALA A 51 -4.70 -0.31 -7.82
CA ALA A 51 -5.52 0.57 -8.66
C ALA A 51 -6.35 -0.18 -9.71
N ALA A 52 -5.84 -1.27 -10.26
CA ALA A 52 -6.55 -2.13 -11.21
C ALA A 52 -7.55 -3.10 -10.55
N GLY A 53 -7.62 -3.10 -9.22
CA GLY A 53 -8.50 -3.98 -8.45
C GLY A 53 -9.97 -3.58 -8.47
N ALA A 54 -10.81 -4.45 -7.88
CA ALA A 54 -12.21 -4.18 -7.60
C ALA A 54 -12.50 -4.43 -6.10
N PRO A 55 -12.82 -3.39 -5.31
CA PRO A 55 -12.76 -1.97 -5.67
C PRO A 55 -11.31 -1.48 -5.90
N PRO A 56 -11.11 -0.41 -6.68
CA PRO A 56 -9.79 0.18 -6.90
C PRO A 56 -9.30 0.89 -5.64
N ILE A 57 -8.02 0.71 -5.31
CA ILE A 57 -7.36 1.42 -4.22
C ILE A 57 -6.28 2.31 -4.82
N ILE A 58 -6.52 3.62 -4.79
CA ILE A 58 -5.58 4.62 -5.30
C ILE A 58 -4.70 5.11 -4.15
N VAL A 59 -3.41 4.83 -4.26
CA VAL A 59 -2.42 5.17 -3.23
C VAL A 59 -1.64 6.41 -3.62
N ARG A 60 -1.03 7.09 -2.65
CA ARG A 60 -0.15 8.23 -2.90
C ARG A 60 1.22 7.75 -3.39
N ASN A 61 1.30 7.47 -4.68
CA ASN A 61 2.41 6.77 -5.33
C ASN A 61 3.57 7.66 -5.84
N HIS A 62 3.60 8.95 -5.51
CA HIS A 62 4.66 9.88 -5.95
C HIS A 62 6.12 9.50 -5.59
N GLU A 63 6.33 8.53 -4.71
CA GLU A 63 7.67 8.07 -4.30
C GLU A 63 7.92 6.58 -4.61
N VAL A 64 7.14 5.96 -5.50
CA VAL A 64 7.30 4.52 -5.82
C VAL A 64 8.67 4.16 -6.41
N GLU A 65 9.36 5.10 -7.03
CA GLU A 65 10.76 4.96 -7.48
C GLU A 65 11.73 4.70 -6.31
N ARG A 66 11.37 5.15 -5.11
CA ARG A 66 12.14 4.99 -3.87
C ARG A 66 11.81 3.69 -3.13
N GLY A 67 10.94 2.85 -3.69
CA GLY A 67 10.56 1.57 -3.11
C GLY A 67 9.43 1.65 -2.08
N HIS A 68 8.71 2.78 -1.99
CA HIS A 68 7.58 2.92 -1.07
C HIS A 68 6.45 3.80 -1.63
N PHE A 69 5.30 3.76 -0.99
CA PHE A 69 4.19 4.70 -1.20
C PHE A 69 3.44 4.96 0.11
N PHE A 70 2.44 5.83 0.08
CA PHE A 70 1.66 6.19 1.26
C PHE A 70 0.17 5.89 1.12
N LEU A 71 -0.46 5.56 2.24
CA LEU A 71 -1.91 5.55 2.41
C LEU A 71 -2.34 6.72 3.28
N ASP A 72 -3.28 7.50 2.75
CA ASP A 72 -3.90 8.64 3.42
C ASP A 72 -5.30 8.23 3.89
N PRO A 73 -5.65 8.37 5.19
CA PRO A 73 -6.96 7.98 5.70
C PRO A 73 -8.04 9.05 5.48
N CYS A 74 -7.69 10.24 4.98
CA CYS A 74 -8.56 11.41 4.95
C CYS A 74 -9.77 11.31 4.01
N ASN A 75 -9.73 10.42 3.02
CA ASN A 75 -10.77 10.31 1.98
C ASN A 75 -11.66 9.07 2.15
N LEU A 76 -11.64 8.41 3.31
CA LEU A 76 -12.40 7.19 3.54
C LEU A 76 -13.83 7.47 4.00
N HIS A 77 -14.78 6.72 3.44
CA HIS A 77 -16.13 6.55 3.98
C HIS A 77 -16.17 5.41 5.03
N PRO A 78 -17.25 5.33 5.85
CA PRO A 78 -17.42 4.22 6.79
C PRO A 78 -17.32 2.85 6.12
N GLY A 79 -16.48 1.96 6.68
CA GLY A 79 -16.23 0.60 6.16
C GLY A 79 -15.13 0.49 5.10
N GLU A 80 -14.68 1.60 4.51
CA GLU A 80 -13.65 1.54 3.45
C GLU A 80 -12.26 1.20 4.02
N ALA A 81 -12.00 1.49 5.30
CA ALA A 81 -10.73 1.13 5.93
C ALA A 81 -10.54 -0.39 5.96
N GLU A 82 -11.59 -1.14 6.28
CA GLU A 82 -11.63 -2.60 6.31
C GLU A 82 -11.44 -3.18 4.91
N ILE A 83 -12.14 -2.63 3.91
CA ILE A 83 -11.99 -3.02 2.50
C ILE A 83 -10.54 -2.83 2.03
N VAL A 84 -9.92 -1.70 2.37
CA VAL A 84 -8.51 -1.45 2.04
C VAL A 84 -7.59 -2.48 2.71
N ALA A 85 -7.81 -2.79 3.98
CA ALA A 85 -7.03 -3.79 4.72
C ALA A 85 -7.13 -5.19 4.08
N GLU A 86 -8.36 -5.62 3.77
CA GLU A 86 -8.64 -6.91 3.14
C GLU A 86 -8.00 -7.01 1.76
N ARG A 87 -8.13 -5.98 0.92
CA ARG A 87 -7.54 -5.95 -0.42
C ARG A 87 -6.03 -5.92 -0.40
N LEU A 88 -5.41 -5.14 0.49
CA LEU A 88 -3.95 -5.16 0.69
C LEU A 88 -3.47 -6.58 1.01
N ARG A 89 -4.12 -7.22 1.99
CA ARG A 89 -3.76 -8.59 2.39
C ARG A 89 -3.96 -9.55 1.23
N ALA A 90 -5.12 -9.54 0.58
CA ALA A 90 -5.45 -10.45 -0.51
C ALA A 90 -4.47 -10.33 -1.70
N VAL A 91 -4.12 -9.10 -2.09
CA VAL A 91 -3.14 -8.87 -3.16
C VAL A 91 -1.78 -9.40 -2.76
N LEU A 92 -1.32 -9.11 -1.54
CA LEU A 92 0.02 -9.50 -1.08
C LEU A 92 0.15 -10.99 -0.79
N THR A 93 -0.92 -11.69 -0.45
CA THR A 93 -0.92 -13.15 -0.19
C THR A 93 -1.33 -14.00 -1.39
N ALA A 94 -1.80 -13.38 -2.49
CA ALA A 94 -2.15 -14.10 -3.71
C ALA A 94 -0.97 -14.98 -4.21
N LYS A 95 -1.29 -16.20 -4.63
CA LYS A 95 -0.29 -17.14 -5.17
C LYS A 95 0.34 -16.60 -6.45
N GLU A 96 -0.51 -16.10 -7.34
CA GLU A 96 -0.13 -15.52 -8.62
C GLU A 96 0.09 -14.01 -8.49
N ARG A 97 0.96 -13.49 -9.35
CA ARG A 97 1.25 -12.06 -9.48
C ARG A 97 0.84 -11.61 -10.88
N PRO A 98 0.25 -10.41 -11.03
CA PRO A 98 0.03 -9.85 -12.35
C PRO A 98 1.37 -9.65 -13.08
N ALA A 99 1.34 -9.65 -14.41
CA ALA A 99 2.55 -9.52 -15.24
C ALA A 99 3.35 -8.25 -14.94
N ASP A 100 2.69 -7.19 -14.45
CA ASP A 100 3.29 -5.90 -14.15
C ASP A 100 3.64 -5.72 -12.66
N ALA A 101 3.55 -6.77 -11.84
CA ALA A 101 3.86 -6.74 -10.40
C ALA A 101 5.29 -6.27 -10.10
N MET A 102 6.24 -6.60 -10.99
CA MET A 102 7.66 -6.24 -10.85
C MET A 102 8.07 -5.06 -11.73
N LYS A 103 7.11 -4.28 -12.26
CA LYS A 103 7.44 -3.14 -13.10
C LYS A 103 8.20 -2.06 -12.33
N VAL A 104 9.20 -1.45 -12.95
CA VAL A 104 9.90 -0.32 -12.35
C VAL A 104 9.19 0.97 -12.78
N ALA A 105 9.13 1.96 -11.90
CA ALA A 105 8.70 3.30 -12.29
C ALA A 105 9.72 3.89 -13.28
N ARG A 106 9.22 4.61 -14.29
CA ARG A 106 10.05 5.20 -15.35
C ARG A 106 10.42 6.62 -15.00
#